data_AF-A0A497WYS5-F1
#
_entry.id   AF-A0A497WYS5-F1
#
_cell.length_a   1.000
_cell.length_b   1.000
_cell.length_c   1.000
_cell.angle_alpha   90.00
_cell.angle_beta   90.00
_cell.angle_gamma   90.00
#
_symmetry.space_group_name_H-M   'P 1'
#
loop_
_entity.id
_entity.type
_entity.pdbx_description
1 polymer ?
#
loop_
_entity_poly.entity_id
_entity_poly.type
_entity_poly.pdbx_seq_one_letter_code
_entity_poly.pdbx_strand_id
1 'polypeptide(L)'
;MSHYDETVFEIWRMAEKRCYYLMSAAGAGIGYSIATIDADIDVFQSRILLASLLCWAISFFSGLATIANLKIVIGGFAVTPNNLAEAKSKGSEEVEKLIQGINQFSSHLGARSKLHHSTQIAFLSFGALLLVMTKIDISKALGLAS
;
A
#
# COMPACT_ATOMS: atom_id res chain seq x y z
N MET A 1 -22.63 3.41 19.53
CA MET A 1 -21.98 3.04 18.25
C MET A 1 -22.92 2.09 17.55
N SER A 2 -23.31 2.36 16.30
CA SER A 2 -24.17 1.44 15.56
C SER A 2 -23.34 0.22 15.11
N HIS A 3 -23.97 -0.95 14.92
CA HIS A 3 -23.29 -2.14 14.37
C HIS A 3 -22.58 -1.88 13.03
N TYR A 4 -23.03 -0.88 12.28
CA TYR A 4 -22.40 -0.46 11.02
C TYR A 4 -21.05 0.23 11.25
N ASP A 5 -20.93 1.05 12.29
CA ASP A 5 -19.68 1.77 12.61
C ASP A 5 -18.56 0.80 13.01
N GLU A 6 -18.92 -0.25 13.73
CA GLU A 6 -17.99 -1.29 14.20
C GLU A 6 -17.46 -2.14 13.03
N THR A 7 -18.33 -2.48 12.08
CA THR A 7 -17.94 -3.22 10.87
C THR A 7 -16.99 -2.42 9.99
N VAL A 8 -17.27 -1.13 9.78
CA VAL A 8 -16.42 -0.23 8.99
C VAL A 8 -15.05 -0.05 9.66
N PHE A 9 -15.03 0.07 10.98
CA PHE A 9 -13.79 0.18 11.74
C PHE A 9 -12.93 -1.08 11.66
N GLU A 10 -13.53 -2.27 11.75
CA GLU A 10 -12.79 -3.54 11.60
C GLU A 10 -12.23 -3.73 10.17
N ILE A 11 -13.01 -3.41 9.13
CA ILE A 11 -12.51 -3.44 7.75
C ILE A 11 -11.29 -2.53 7.59
N TRP A 12 -11.37 -1.32 8.16
CA TRP A 12 -10.26 -0.36 8.15
C TRP A 12 -9.02 -0.90 8.87
N ARG A 13 -9.20 -1.42 10.10
CA ARG A 13 -8.12 -1.98 10.92
C ARG A 13 -7.44 -3.15 10.22
N MET A 14 -8.21 -3.98 9.52
CA MET A 14 -7.66 -5.08 8.71
C MET A 14 -6.87 -4.57 7.50
N ALA A 15 -7.34 -3.51 6.82
CA ALA A 15 -6.61 -2.89 5.72
C ALA A 15 -5.29 -2.26 6.18
N GLU A 16 -5.30 -1.55 7.31
CA GLU A 16 -4.11 -0.96 7.91
C GLU A 16 -3.08 -2.02 8.30
N LYS A 17 -3.50 -3.07 9.01
CA LYS A 17 -2.63 -4.21 9.38
C LYS A 17 -1.99 -4.87 8.15
N ARG A 18 -2.76 -5.10 7.09
CA ARG A 18 -2.24 -5.66 5.83
C ARG A 18 -1.17 -4.75 5.22
N CYS A 19 -1.41 -3.43 5.20
CA CYS A 19 -0.43 -2.46 4.71
C CYS A 19 0.88 -2.51 5.51
N TYR A 20 0.79 -2.53 6.84
CA TYR A 20 1.96 -2.66 7.72
C TYR A 20 2.71 -3.97 7.50
N TYR A 21 2.02 -5.09 7.31
CA TYR A 21 2.64 -6.38 7.00
C TYR A 21 3.45 -6.31 5.70
N LEU A 22 2.88 -5.75 4.63
CA LEU A 22 3.57 -5.58 3.35
C LEU A 22 4.78 -4.64 3.45
N MET A 23 4.65 -3.55 4.21
CA MET A 23 5.79 -2.65 4.48
C MET A 23 6.89 -3.34 5.28
N SER A 24 6.53 -4.15 6.27
CA SER A 24 7.48 -4.95 7.05
C SER A 24 8.20 -5.97 6.16
N ALA A 25 7.48 -6.64 5.26
CA ALA A 25 8.08 -7.56 4.28
C ALA A 25 9.05 -6.84 3.33
N ALA A 26 8.71 -5.64 2.84
CA ALA A 26 9.61 -4.82 2.04
C ALA A 26 10.88 -4.44 2.81
N GLY A 27 10.73 -3.99 4.07
CA GLY A 27 11.85 -3.65 4.95
C GLY A 27 12.76 -4.84 5.25
N ALA A 28 12.16 -6.02 5.48
CA ALA A 28 12.90 -7.27 5.68
C ALA A 28 13.66 -7.68 4.41
N GLY A 29 13.06 -7.54 3.22
CA GLY A 29 13.72 -7.80 1.94
C GLY A 29 14.94 -6.90 1.72
N ILE A 30 14.82 -5.61 2.05
CA ILE A 30 15.93 -4.64 2.02
C ILE A 30 17.04 -5.07 2.99
N GLY A 31 16.68 -5.33 4.26
CA GLY A 31 17.65 -5.71 5.29
C GLY A 31 18.40 -6.99 4.95
N TYR A 32 17.67 -8.02 4.49
CA TYR A 32 18.27 -9.29 4.04
C TYR A 32 19.22 -9.09 2.87
N SER A 33 18.81 -8.29 1.88
CA SER A 33 19.60 -8.04 0.68
C SER A 33 20.91 -7.33 0.99
N ILE A 34 20.88 -6.33 1.89
CA ILE A 34 22.08 -5.62 2.35
C ILE A 34 22.97 -6.54 3.19
N ALA A 35 22.39 -7.36 4.06
CA ALA A 35 23.14 -8.28 4.92
C ALA A 35 23.81 -9.43 4.16
N THR A 36 23.37 -9.72 2.93
CA THR A 36 23.86 -10.84 2.11
C THR A 36 24.59 -10.39 0.84
N ILE A 37 25.04 -9.13 0.82
CA ILE A 37 25.95 -8.62 -0.21
C ILE A 37 27.32 -9.27 0.00
N ASP A 38 27.81 -9.91 -1.05
CA ASP A 38 29.17 -10.45 -1.09
C ASP A 38 30.15 -9.36 -1.58
N ALA A 39 31.40 -9.42 -1.13
CA ALA A 39 32.42 -8.44 -1.52
C ALA A 39 32.81 -8.59 -3.00
N ASP A 40 32.71 -9.80 -3.54
CA ASP A 40 33.10 -10.15 -4.91
C ASP A 40 31.90 -10.20 -5.88
N ILE A 41 30.83 -9.46 -5.58
CA ILE A 41 29.64 -9.41 -6.42
C ILE A 41 29.94 -8.82 -7.80
N ASP A 42 29.46 -9.48 -8.86
CA ASP A 42 29.60 -8.97 -10.23
C ASP A 42 28.77 -7.68 -10.45
N VAL A 43 29.19 -6.86 -11.40
CA VAL A 43 28.52 -5.59 -11.75
C VAL A 43 27.08 -5.84 -12.20
N PHE A 44 26.81 -6.92 -12.95
CA PHE A 44 25.45 -7.24 -13.39
C PHE A 44 24.55 -7.62 -12.21
N GLN A 45 25.03 -8.48 -11.32
CA GLN A 45 24.31 -8.88 -10.11
C GLN A 45 24.05 -7.68 -9.19
N SER A 46 25.02 -6.78 -9.05
CA SER A 46 24.89 -5.54 -8.29
C SER A 46 23.77 -4.64 -8.81
N ARG A 47 23.62 -4.53 -10.15
CA ARG A 47 22.53 -3.75 -10.77
C ARG A 47 21.16 -4.35 -10.50
N ILE A 48 21.04 -5.69 -10.57
CA ILE A 48 19.77 -6.37 -10.26
C ILE A 48 19.42 -6.20 -8.78
N LEU A 49 20.41 -6.29 -7.89
CA LEU A 49 20.23 -6.05 -6.46
C LEU A 49 19.78 -4.61 -6.17
N LEU A 50 20.39 -3.61 -6.83
CA LEU A 50 19.95 -2.22 -6.70
C LEU A 50 18.52 -2.04 -7.21
N ALA A 51 18.16 -2.70 -8.31
CA ALA A 51 16.80 -2.67 -8.83
C ALA A 51 15.78 -3.30 -7.86
N SER A 52 16.12 -4.42 -7.21
CA SER A 52 15.24 -5.05 -6.21
C SER A 52 15.05 -4.15 -4.98
N LEU A 53 16.13 -3.53 -4.48
CA LEU A 53 16.08 -2.56 -3.40
C LEU A 53 15.19 -1.35 -3.74
N LEU A 54 15.32 -0.81 -4.95
CA LEU A 54 14.46 0.27 -5.43
C LEU A 54 12.99 -0.16 -5.49
N CYS A 55 12.71 -1.38 -5.94
CA CYS A 55 11.35 -1.91 -5.96
C CYS A 55 10.75 -1.99 -4.55
N TRP A 56 11.48 -2.55 -3.58
CA TRP A 56 10.99 -2.58 -2.21
C TRP A 56 10.86 -1.21 -1.56
N ALA A 57 11.74 -0.26 -1.89
CA ALA A 57 11.59 1.13 -1.45
C ALA A 57 10.30 1.76 -2.00
N ILE A 58 10.04 1.62 -3.31
CA ILE A 58 8.79 2.12 -3.95
C ILE A 58 7.57 1.46 -3.31
N SER A 59 7.64 0.15 -3.04
CA SER A 59 6.59 -0.58 -2.34
C SER A 59 6.33 0.00 -0.94
N PHE A 60 7.38 0.24 -0.17
CA PHE A 60 7.30 0.82 1.17
C PHE A 60 6.68 2.22 1.16
N PHE A 61 7.13 3.10 0.26
CA PHE A 61 6.58 4.45 0.09
C PHE A 61 5.10 4.43 -0.37
N SER A 62 4.73 3.49 -1.23
CA SER A 62 3.34 3.29 -1.62
C SER A 62 2.46 2.83 -0.45
N GLY A 63 3.02 2.02 0.45
CA GLY A 63 2.37 1.67 1.73
C GLY A 63 2.13 2.88 2.62
N LEU A 64 3.13 3.76 2.78
CA LEU A 64 2.96 5.02 3.53
C LEU A 64 1.85 5.90 2.94
N ALA A 65 1.80 6.05 1.62
CA ALA A 65 0.73 6.79 0.95
C ALA A 65 -0.65 6.17 1.18
N THR A 66 -0.73 4.84 1.22
CA THR A 66 -1.97 4.10 1.54
C THR A 66 -2.43 4.39 2.97
N ILE A 67 -1.52 4.34 3.95
CA ILE A 67 -1.80 4.68 5.35
C ILE A 67 -2.25 6.14 5.49
N ALA A 68 -1.60 7.07 4.79
CA ALA A 68 -2.00 8.48 4.81
C ALA A 68 -3.44 8.67 4.31
N ASN A 69 -3.79 8.03 3.18
CA ASN A 69 -5.15 8.05 2.66
C ASN A 69 -6.16 7.42 3.64
N LEU A 70 -5.80 6.31 4.27
CA LEU A 70 -6.63 5.65 5.30
C LEU A 70 -6.89 6.57 6.50
N LYS A 71 -5.90 7.34 6.95
CA LYS A 71 -6.08 8.32 8.03
C LYS A 71 -6.99 9.48 7.64
N ILE A 72 -6.88 9.96 6.40
CA ILE A 72 -7.77 11.00 5.86
C ILE A 72 -9.23 10.54 5.88
N VAL A 73 -9.49 9.27 5.51
CA VAL A 73 -10.84 8.69 5.54
C VAL A 73 -11.42 8.70 6.97
N ILE A 74 -10.64 8.26 7.97
CA ILE A 74 -11.09 8.28 9.37
C ILE A 74 -11.38 9.71 9.84
N GLY A 75 -10.47 10.64 9.56
CA GLY A 75 -10.67 12.05 9.89
C GLY A 75 -11.95 12.61 9.25
N GLY A 76 -12.24 12.23 8.01
CA GLY A 76 -13.48 12.56 7.33
C GLY A 76 -14.72 12.02 8.06
N PHE A 77 -14.72 10.76 8.49
CA PHE A 77 -15.83 10.16 9.23
C PHE A 77 -16.08 10.84 10.59
N ALA A 78 -15.04 11.34 11.26
CA ALA A 78 -15.19 12.05 12.53
C ALA A 78 -15.91 13.41 12.38
N VAL A 79 -15.72 14.10 11.24
CA VAL A 79 -16.28 15.45 11.01
C VAL A 79 -17.61 15.41 10.26
N THR A 80 -17.88 14.33 9.52
CA THR A 80 -19.10 14.15 8.70
C THR A 80 -20.42 14.36 9.48
N PRO A 81 -20.60 13.87 10.72
CA PRO A 81 -21.84 14.07 11.47
C PRO A 81 -22.14 15.54 11.77
N ASN A 82 -21.12 16.34 12.08
CA ASN A 82 -21.26 17.77 12.36
C ASN A 82 -21.63 18.53 11.08
N ASN A 83 -20.95 18.22 9.97
CA ASN A 83 -21.25 18.81 8.66
C ASN A 83 -22.66 18.42 8.18
N LEU A 84 -23.11 17.20 8.47
CA LEU A 84 -24.45 16.74 8.13
C LEU A 84 -25.51 17.46 8.96
N ALA A 85 -25.27 17.69 10.25
CA ALA A 85 -26.18 18.46 11.10
C ALA A 85 -26.29 19.92 10.64
N GLU A 86 -25.17 20.53 10.24
CA GLU A 86 -25.14 21.88 9.68
C GLU A 86 -25.81 21.97 8.31
N ALA A 87 -25.61 20.98 7.43
CA ALA A 87 -26.29 20.95 6.14
C ALA A 87 -27.81 20.80 6.31
N LYS A 88 -28.25 19.95 7.26
CA LYS A 88 -29.67 19.79 7.58
C LYS A 88 -30.32 21.08 8.08
N SER A 89 -29.60 21.94 8.82
CA SER A 89 -30.15 23.21 9.28
C SER A 89 -30.26 24.27 8.18
N LYS A 90 -29.47 24.14 7.11
CA LYS A 90 -29.46 25.06 5.95
C LYS A 90 -30.46 24.66 4.84
N GLY A 91 -30.95 23.43 4.83
CA GLY A 91 -31.99 22.96 3.91
C GLY A 91 -31.56 21.77 3.04
N SER A 92 -32.51 21.23 2.25
CA SER A 92 -32.30 20.01 1.47
C SER A 92 -31.23 20.12 0.38
N GLU A 93 -31.09 21.30 -0.23
CA GLU A 93 -30.09 21.54 -1.29
C GLU A 93 -28.65 21.41 -0.76
N GLU A 94 -28.38 21.92 0.44
CA GLU A 94 -27.06 21.83 1.07
C GLU A 94 -26.73 20.40 1.52
N VAL A 95 -27.74 19.63 1.93
CA VAL A 95 -27.57 18.19 2.20
C VAL A 95 -27.19 17.45 0.92
N GLU A 96 -27.82 17.76 -0.21
CA GLU A 96 -27.51 17.12 -1.49
C GLU A 96 -26.10 17.47 -1.97
N LYS A 97 -25.68 18.74 -1.86
CA LYS A 97 -24.30 19.17 -2.15
C LYS A 97 -23.27 18.46 -1.27
N LEU A 98 -23.55 18.31 0.03
CA LEU A 98 -22.66 17.59 0.94
C LEU A 98 -22.53 16.11 0.53
N ILE A 99 -23.65 15.44 0.23
CA ILE A 99 -23.64 14.04 -0.20
C ILE A 99 -22.86 13.87 -1.51
N GLN A 100 -23.08 14.76 -2.49
CA GLN A 100 -22.34 14.74 -3.75
C GLN A 100 -20.83 14.94 -3.52
N GLY A 101 -20.46 15.90 -2.67
CA GLY A 101 -19.06 16.15 -2.30
C GLY A 101 -18.41 14.94 -1.62
N ILE A 102 -19.10 14.29 -0.68
CA ILE A 102 -18.62 13.07 -0.01
C ILE A 102 -18.43 11.94 -1.03
N ASN A 103 -19.36 11.74 -1.96
CA ASN A 103 -19.27 10.71 -2.98
C ASN A 103 -18.10 10.94 -3.95
N GLN A 104 -17.88 12.19 -4.40
CA GLN A 104 -16.73 12.55 -5.23
C GLN A 104 -15.41 12.32 -4.48
N PHE A 105 -15.33 12.78 -3.23
CA PHE A 105 -14.15 12.60 -2.40
C PHE A 105 -13.83 11.11 -2.14
N SER A 106 -14.85 10.33 -1.80
CA SER A 106 -14.74 8.89 -1.56
C SER A 106 -14.28 8.13 -2.81
N SER A 107 -14.84 8.45 -3.99
CA SER A 107 -14.42 7.82 -5.24
C SER A 107 -12.96 8.15 -5.61
N HIS A 108 -12.54 9.41 -5.43
CA HIS A 108 -11.17 9.83 -5.68
C HIS A 108 -10.17 9.15 -4.73
N LEU A 109 -10.47 9.11 -3.43
CA LEU A 109 -9.63 8.41 -2.45
C LEU A 109 -9.60 6.90 -2.68
N GLY A 110 -10.74 6.30 -3.05
CA GLY A 110 -10.83 4.89 -3.39
C GLY A 110 -9.91 4.52 -4.55
N ALA A 111 -9.91 5.33 -5.62
CA ALA A 111 -9.03 5.15 -6.77
C ALA A 111 -7.54 5.28 -6.41
N ARG A 112 -7.17 6.34 -5.65
CA ARG A 112 -5.78 6.52 -5.17
C ARG A 112 -5.33 5.39 -4.26
N SER A 113 -6.18 4.96 -3.32
CA SER A 113 -5.87 3.87 -2.41
C SER A 113 -5.62 2.56 -3.16
N LYS A 114 -6.51 2.23 -4.12
CA LYS A 114 -6.35 1.05 -4.98
C LYS A 114 -5.05 1.10 -5.78
N LEU A 115 -4.71 2.26 -6.35
CA LEU A 115 -3.46 2.45 -7.09
C LEU A 115 -2.25 2.19 -6.19
N HIS A 116 -2.14 2.88 -5.05
CA HIS A 116 -1.00 2.73 -4.14
C HIS A 116 -0.88 1.30 -3.60
N HIS A 117 -1.98 0.65 -3.26
CA HIS A 117 -1.98 -0.74 -2.82
C HIS A 117 -1.51 -1.69 -3.92
N SER A 118 -1.98 -1.50 -5.16
CA SER A 118 -1.57 -2.31 -6.31
C SER A 118 -0.08 -2.12 -6.61
N THR A 119 0.40 -0.87 -6.58
CA THR A 119 1.82 -0.52 -6.71
C THR A 119 2.64 -1.17 -5.60
N GLN A 120 2.18 -1.12 -4.35
CA GLN A 120 2.85 -1.75 -3.22
C GLN A 120 3.06 -3.26 -3.47
N ILE A 121 2.02 -3.98 -3.85
CA ILE A 121 2.09 -5.42 -4.13
C ILE A 121 2.98 -5.70 -5.35
N ALA A 122 2.76 -5.00 -6.46
CA ALA A 122 3.50 -5.24 -7.70
C ALA A 122 5.01 -5.08 -7.51
N PHE A 123 5.43 -3.98 -6.89
CA PHE A 123 6.86 -3.73 -6.64
C PHE A 123 7.43 -4.63 -5.53
N LEU A 124 6.63 -5.03 -4.53
CA LEU A 124 7.07 -6.01 -3.52
C LEU A 124 7.42 -7.35 -4.17
N SER A 125 6.50 -7.87 -4.98
CA SER A 125 6.67 -9.13 -5.70
C SER A 125 7.79 -9.05 -6.74
N PHE A 126 7.86 -7.94 -7.50
CA PHE A 126 8.90 -7.77 -8.52
C PHE A 126 10.29 -7.69 -7.89
N GLY A 127 10.46 -6.97 -6.77
CA GLY A 127 11.71 -6.96 -6.03
C GLY A 127 12.14 -8.35 -5.54
N ALA A 128 11.19 -9.15 -5.05
CA ALA A 128 11.45 -10.53 -4.64
C ALA A 128 11.88 -11.42 -5.82
N LEU A 129 11.21 -11.31 -6.97
CA LEU A 129 11.58 -12.06 -8.18
C LEU A 129 13.00 -11.70 -8.64
N LEU A 130 13.33 -10.41 -8.69
CA LEU A 130 14.67 -9.95 -9.05
C LEU A 130 15.75 -10.51 -8.13
N LEU A 131 15.50 -10.53 -6.81
CA LEU A 131 16.45 -11.12 -5.86
C LEU A 131 16.58 -12.64 -6.04
N VAL A 132 15.49 -13.35 -6.30
CA VAL A 132 15.53 -14.79 -6.57
C VAL A 132 16.40 -15.07 -7.80
N MET A 133 16.28 -14.26 -8.87
CA MET A 133 17.11 -14.41 -10.07
C MET A 133 18.61 -14.19 -9.81
N THR A 134 19.01 -13.44 -8.77
CA THR A 134 20.44 -13.26 -8.45
C THR A 134 21.01 -14.39 -7.58
N LYS A 135 20.17 -15.09 -6.83
CA LYS A 135 20.60 -16.15 -5.89
C LYS A 135 20.37 -17.56 -6.41
N ILE A 136 19.39 -17.76 -7.29
CA ILE A 136 19.03 -19.07 -7.84
C ILE A 136 19.30 -19.08 -9.34
N ASP A 137 20.12 -20.02 -9.79
CA ASP A 137 20.20 -20.37 -11.22
C ASP A 137 18.89 -21.09 -11.60
N ILE A 138 17.94 -20.32 -12.13
CA ILE A 138 16.60 -20.80 -12.49
C ILE A 138 16.69 -21.97 -13.47
N SER A 139 17.71 -21.99 -14.32
CA SER A 139 17.97 -23.08 -15.27
C SER A 139 18.27 -24.40 -14.55
N LYS A 140 19.05 -24.36 -13.48
CA LYS A 140 19.31 -25.53 -12.62
C LYS A 140 18.11 -25.89 -11.76
N ALA A 141 17.42 -24.90 -11.20
CA ALA A 141 16.25 -25.13 -10.36
C ALA A 141 15.07 -25.75 -11.13
N LEU A 142 14.92 -25.43 -12.42
CA LEU A 142 13.92 -26.01 -13.31
C LEU A 142 14.40 -27.30 -13.99
N GLY A 143 15.62 -27.76 -13.72
CA GLY A 143 16.20 -28.97 -14.33
C GLY A 143 16.49 -28.83 -15.84
N LEU A 144 16.58 -27.61 -16.36
CA LEU A 144 16.85 -27.32 -17.77
C LEU A 144 18.35 -27.29 -18.10
N ALA A 145 19.20 -27.12 -17.09
CA ALA A 145 20.66 -27.17 -17.23
C ALA A 145 21.22 -28.21 -16.24
N SER A 146 21.84 -29.25 -16.80
CA SER A 146 22.65 -30.26 -16.08
C SER A 146 24.07 -29.78 -15.87
#